data_AF-A0A8K0VMX4-F1
#
_entry.id   AF-A0A8K0VMX4-F1
#
_cell.length_a   1.000
_cell.length_b   1.000
_cell.length_c   1.000
_cell.angle_alpha   90.00
_cell.angle_beta   90.00
_cell.angle_gamma   90.00
#
_symmetry.space_group_name_H-M   'P 1'
#
loop_
_entity.id
_entity.type
_entity.pdbx_description
1 polymer ?
#
loop_
_entity_poly.entity_id
_entity_poly.type
_entity_poly.pdbx_seq_one_letter_code
_entity_poly.pdbx_strand_id
1 'polypeptide(L)'
;RVLGEEHPNTLTSMSNLALIFWSQGRWKEAEELEVRVMEMKKRVLGEENPDTLISMSNLAQTFANQGRWKEAEELQAKELGICSRVLGEEHPSTLLSMSNLASIWKHQGRSRDGLALLRKCVNLQKRVLGADHPNAVPRAEALAEWEEVNNSS
;
A
#
# COMPACT_ATOMS: atom_id res chain seq x y z
N ARG A 1 -3.11 -13.97 -32.84
CA ARG A 1 -2.91 -14.72 -31.57
C ARG A 1 -3.43 -13.84 -30.45
N VAL A 2 -4.60 -14.18 -29.90
CA VAL A 2 -5.22 -13.42 -28.80
C VAL A 2 -4.42 -13.73 -27.52
N LEU A 3 -4.09 -12.71 -26.75
CA LEU A 3 -3.41 -12.87 -25.47
C LEU A 3 -4.42 -13.51 -24.49
N GLY A 4 -4.03 -14.58 -23.79
CA GLY A 4 -4.88 -15.19 -22.77
C GLY A 4 -5.10 -14.27 -21.57
N GLU A 5 -6.05 -14.61 -20.69
CA GLU A 5 -6.36 -13.83 -19.48
C GLU A 5 -5.14 -13.68 -18.54
N GLU A 6 -4.26 -14.68 -18.53
CA GLU A 6 -3.03 -14.69 -17.73
C GLU A 6 -1.86 -13.96 -18.38
N HIS A 7 -2.02 -13.45 -19.60
CA HIS A 7 -0.93 -12.77 -20.27
C HIS A 7 -0.59 -11.46 -19.54
N PRO A 8 0.70 -11.14 -19.29
CA PRO A 8 1.10 -9.95 -18.53
C PRO A 8 0.43 -8.65 -19.01
N ASN A 9 0.39 -8.41 -20.32
CA ASN A 9 -0.28 -7.23 -20.87
C ASN A 9 -1.79 -7.18 -20.55
N THR A 10 -2.48 -8.32 -20.53
CA THR A 10 -3.90 -8.39 -20.17
C THR A 10 -4.08 -8.02 -18.70
N LEU A 11 -3.25 -8.57 -17.82
CA LEU A 11 -3.25 -8.25 -16.38
C LEU A 11 -2.94 -6.78 -16.10
N THR A 12 -2.02 -6.18 -16.86
CA THR A 12 -1.73 -4.74 -16.79
C THR A 12 -2.93 -3.91 -17.22
N SER A 13 -3.57 -4.27 -18.34
CA SER A 13 -4.79 -3.57 -18.79
C SER A 13 -5.93 -3.66 -17.78
N MET A 14 -6.14 -4.83 -17.17
CA MET A 14 -7.14 -5.01 -16.11
C MET A 14 -6.81 -4.19 -14.86
N SER A 15 -5.53 -4.13 -14.46
CA SER A 15 -5.07 -3.29 -13.34
C SER A 15 -5.37 -1.81 -13.61
N ASN A 16 -5.08 -1.33 -14.82
CA ASN A 16 -5.36 0.05 -15.21
C ASN A 16 -6.85 0.35 -15.23
N LEU A 17 -7.69 -0.59 -15.68
CA LEU A 17 -9.14 -0.44 -15.65
C LEU A 17 -9.67 -0.35 -14.21
N ALA A 18 -9.13 -1.16 -13.29
CA ALA A 18 -9.50 -1.06 -11.88
C ALA A 18 -9.14 0.31 -11.29
N LEU A 19 -7.95 0.85 -11.61
CA LEU A 19 -7.56 2.21 -11.19
C LEU A 19 -8.49 3.29 -11.75
N ILE A 20 -8.97 3.14 -13.00
CA ILE A 20 -9.96 4.05 -13.57
C ILE A 20 -11.26 4.01 -12.76
N PHE A 21 -11.78 2.81 -12.45
CA PHE A 21 -12.98 2.68 -11.61
C PHE A 21 -12.76 3.27 -10.21
N TRP A 22 -11.62 3.00 -9.60
CA TRP A 22 -11.25 3.56 -8.30
C TRP A 22 -11.27 5.09 -8.32
N SER A 23 -10.68 5.72 -9.34
CA SER A 23 -10.66 7.19 -9.49
C SER A 23 -12.05 7.81 -9.70
N GLN A 24 -13.00 7.03 -10.21
CA GLN A 24 -14.40 7.43 -10.39
C GLN A 24 -15.25 7.19 -9.13
N GLY A 25 -14.68 6.71 -8.03
CA GLY A 25 -15.42 6.32 -6.83
C GLY A 25 -16.18 5.00 -6.96
N ARG A 26 -15.94 4.24 -8.04
CA ARG A 26 -16.59 2.95 -8.34
C ARG A 26 -15.82 1.82 -7.67
N TRP A 27 -15.76 1.86 -6.33
CA TRP A 27 -14.87 1.00 -5.55
C TRP A 27 -15.24 -0.48 -5.60
N LYS A 28 -16.51 -0.83 -5.81
CA LYS A 28 -16.94 -2.23 -5.94
C LYS A 28 -16.43 -2.85 -7.24
N GLU A 29 -16.57 -2.14 -8.36
CA GLU A 29 -16.06 -2.61 -9.64
C GLU A 29 -14.52 -2.64 -9.68
N ALA A 30 -13.87 -1.70 -8.99
CA ALA A 30 -12.42 -1.75 -8.79
C ALA A 30 -12.00 -3.00 -8.02
N GLU A 31 -12.63 -3.29 -6.87
CA GLU A 31 -12.37 -4.47 -6.05
C GLU A 31 -12.51 -5.77 -6.84
N GLU A 32 -13.61 -5.95 -7.58
CA GLU A 32 -13.86 -7.15 -8.37
C GLU A 32 -12.75 -7.42 -9.40
N LEU A 33 -12.18 -6.37 -9.99
CA LEU A 33 -11.04 -6.49 -10.91
C LEU A 33 -9.74 -6.72 -10.16
N GLU A 34 -9.49 -5.99 -9.07
CA GLU A 34 -8.27 -6.10 -8.27
C GLU A 34 -8.10 -7.49 -7.66
N VAL A 35 -9.16 -8.08 -7.11
CA VAL A 35 -9.13 -9.46 -6.59
C VAL A 35 -8.75 -10.44 -7.69
N ARG A 36 -9.39 -10.34 -8.87
CA ARG A 36 -9.09 -11.21 -10.02
C ARG A 36 -7.64 -11.06 -10.47
N VAL A 37 -7.17 -9.83 -10.63
CA VAL A 37 -5.78 -9.55 -11.04
C VAL A 37 -4.78 -10.06 -10.01
N MET A 38 -5.02 -9.81 -8.73
CA MET A 38 -4.14 -10.23 -7.63
C MET A 38 -4.00 -11.75 -7.61
N GLU A 39 -5.10 -12.50 -7.69
CA GLU A 39 -5.06 -13.97 -7.68
C GLU A 39 -4.38 -14.53 -8.93
N MET A 40 -4.61 -13.92 -10.11
CA MET A 40 -3.91 -14.31 -11.33
C MET A 40 -2.40 -14.03 -11.26
N LYS A 41 -1.99 -12.84 -10.81
CA LYS A 41 -0.57 -12.51 -10.62
C LYS A 41 0.09 -13.42 -9.58
N LYS A 42 -0.61 -13.71 -8.48
CA LYS A 42 -0.12 -14.67 -7.47
C LYS A 42 0.13 -16.05 -8.08
N ARG A 43 -0.76 -16.53 -8.96
CA ARG A 43 -0.60 -17.82 -9.65
C ARG A 43 0.53 -17.81 -10.68
N VAL A 44 0.63 -16.77 -11.49
CA VAL A 44 1.54 -16.71 -12.65
C VAL A 44 2.94 -16.24 -12.27
N LEU A 45 3.04 -15.26 -11.38
CA LEU A 45 4.28 -14.58 -11.01
C LEU A 45 4.79 -14.98 -9.62
N GLY A 46 3.91 -15.52 -8.77
CA GLY A 46 4.18 -15.81 -7.37
C GLY A 46 3.73 -14.70 -6.42
N GLU A 47 3.56 -15.06 -5.15
CA GLU A 47 3.09 -14.17 -4.09
C GLU A 47 4.10 -13.06 -3.74
N GLU A 48 5.40 -13.33 -3.92
CA GLU A 48 6.50 -12.40 -3.61
C GLU A 48 6.85 -11.47 -4.77
N ASN A 49 6.22 -11.64 -5.92
CA ASN A 49 6.50 -10.82 -7.08
C ASN A 49 6.08 -9.36 -6.82
N PRO A 50 6.91 -8.36 -7.17
CA PRO A 50 6.56 -6.95 -7.00
C PRO A 50 5.19 -6.56 -7.58
N ASP A 51 4.80 -7.11 -8.73
CA ASP A 51 3.51 -6.81 -9.35
C ASP A 51 2.33 -7.39 -8.56
N THR A 52 2.52 -8.52 -7.88
CA THR A 52 1.53 -9.11 -6.96
C THR A 52 1.39 -8.26 -5.70
N LEU A 53 2.52 -7.80 -5.13
CA LEU A 53 2.54 -6.95 -3.93
C LEU A 53 1.89 -5.58 -4.17
N ILE A 54 2.12 -4.98 -5.36
CA ILE A 54 1.42 -3.77 -5.78
C ILE A 54 -0.10 -4.01 -5.85
N SER A 55 -0.53 -5.15 -6.42
CA SER A 55 -1.95 -5.50 -6.48
C SER A 55 -2.58 -5.71 -5.09
N MET A 56 -1.85 -6.27 -4.12
CA MET A 56 -2.29 -6.37 -2.73
C MET A 56 -2.48 -4.99 -2.09
N SER A 57 -1.53 -4.07 -2.29
CA SER A 57 -1.61 -2.70 -1.76
C SER A 57 -2.76 -1.88 -2.37
N ASN A 58 -3.06 -2.07 -3.66
CA ASN A 58 -4.19 -1.40 -4.31
C ASN A 58 -5.52 -1.91 -3.74
N LEU A 59 -5.67 -3.24 -3.61
CA LEU A 59 -6.87 -3.85 -3.05
C LEU A 59 -7.10 -3.42 -1.59
N ALA A 60 -6.03 -3.30 -0.79
CA ALA A 60 -6.12 -2.80 0.58
C ALA A 60 -6.64 -1.34 0.64
N GLN A 61 -6.16 -0.48 -0.26
CA GLN A 61 -6.67 0.90 -0.38
C GLN A 61 -8.13 0.94 -0.83
N THR A 62 -8.54 0.05 -1.74
CA THR A 62 -9.94 -0.09 -2.14
C THR A 62 -10.82 -0.48 -0.96
N PHE A 63 -10.39 -1.44 -0.12
CA PHE A 63 -11.10 -1.77 1.12
C PHE A 63 -11.19 -0.57 2.07
N ALA A 64 -10.10 0.17 2.25
CA ALA A 64 -10.07 1.37 3.09
C ALA A 64 -11.09 2.43 2.62
N ASN A 65 -11.16 2.69 1.31
CA ASN A 65 -12.13 3.64 0.75
C ASN A 65 -13.59 3.19 0.88
N GLN A 66 -13.83 1.88 0.97
CA GLN A 66 -15.15 1.33 1.30
C GLN A 66 -15.45 1.34 2.81
N GLY A 67 -14.55 1.84 3.66
CA GLY A 67 -14.67 1.79 5.12
C GLY A 67 -14.43 0.40 5.72
N ARG A 68 -13.92 -0.56 4.92
CA ARG A 68 -13.61 -1.94 5.34
C ARG A 68 -12.20 -2.01 5.94
N TRP A 69 -12.00 -1.26 7.02
CA TRP A 69 -10.67 -1.03 7.61
C TRP A 69 -9.95 -2.28 8.08
N LYS A 70 -10.70 -3.27 8.58
CA LYS A 70 -10.12 -4.54 9.05
C LYS A 70 -9.52 -5.36 7.92
N GLU A 71 -10.23 -5.47 6.80
CA GLU A 71 -9.76 -6.19 5.61
C GLU A 71 -8.59 -5.47 4.94
N ALA A 72 -8.63 -4.13 4.93
CA ALA A 72 -7.50 -3.31 4.50
C ALA A 72 -6.25 -3.57 5.37
N GLU A 73 -6.41 -3.59 6.70
CA GLU A 73 -5.31 -3.86 7.63
C GLU A 73 -4.71 -5.25 7.44
N GLU A 74 -5.54 -6.29 7.39
CA GLU A 74 -5.08 -7.67 7.25
C GLU A 74 -4.27 -7.85 5.95
N LEU A 75 -4.75 -7.28 4.84
CA LEU A 75 -4.08 -7.38 3.56
C LEU A 75 -2.80 -6.54 3.51
N GLN A 76 -2.83 -5.30 4.00
CA GLN A 76 -1.66 -4.40 4.02
C GLN A 76 -0.57 -4.92 4.97
N ALA A 77 -0.93 -5.46 6.13
CA ALA A 77 0.03 -6.05 7.07
C ALA A 77 0.70 -7.30 6.47
N LYS A 78 -0.06 -8.13 5.75
CA LYS A 78 0.50 -9.28 5.02
C LYS A 78 1.49 -8.84 3.94
N GLU A 79 1.11 -7.87 3.11
CA GLU A 79 1.98 -7.31 2.07
C GLU A 79 3.26 -6.70 2.68
N LEU A 80 3.14 -5.93 3.78
CA LEU A 80 4.29 -5.36 4.50
C LEU A 80 5.26 -6.43 5.00
N GLY A 81 4.74 -7.53 5.54
CA GLY A 81 5.55 -8.65 6.02
C GLY A 81 6.34 -9.31 4.89
N ILE A 82 5.74 -9.45 3.71
CA ILE A 82 6.42 -9.99 2.52
C ILE A 82 7.48 -9.00 2.02
N CYS A 83 7.13 -7.72 1.83
CA CYS A 83 8.06 -6.67 1.42
C CYS A 83 9.27 -6.57 2.35
N SER A 84 9.04 -6.59 3.66
CA SER A 84 10.10 -6.51 4.67
C SER A 84 11.07 -7.69 4.59
N ARG A 85 10.57 -8.90 4.30
CA ARG A 85 11.39 -10.12 4.16
C ARG A 85 12.13 -10.21 2.83
N VAL A 86 11.48 -9.83 1.73
CA VAL A 86 12.01 -10.03 0.36
C VAL A 86 12.88 -8.85 -0.07
N LEU A 87 12.46 -7.62 0.23
CA LEU A 87 13.11 -6.39 -0.22
C LEU A 87 13.94 -5.72 0.89
N GLY A 88 13.66 -6.06 2.15
CA GLY A 88 14.27 -5.43 3.32
C GLY A 88 13.45 -4.25 3.85
N GLU A 89 13.69 -3.90 5.12
CA GLU A 89 12.94 -2.81 5.80
C GLU A 89 13.19 -1.42 5.20
N GLU A 90 14.36 -1.21 4.59
CA GLU A 90 14.81 0.07 4.03
C GLU A 90 14.32 0.29 2.58
N HIS A 91 13.74 -0.72 1.94
CA HIS A 91 13.31 -0.62 0.55
C HIS A 91 12.12 0.35 0.38
N PRO A 92 12.09 1.18 -0.69
CA PRO A 92 11.01 2.14 -0.91
C PRO A 92 9.58 1.56 -0.86
N SER A 93 9.37 0.36 -1.42
CA SER A 93 8.07 -0.32 -1.35
C SER A 93 7.68 -0.70 0.08
N THR A 94 8.64 -1.17 0.89
CA THR A 94 8.41 -1.50 2.30
C THR A 94 8.05 -0.24 3.10
N LEU A 95 8.76 0.87 2.87
CA LEU A 95 8.48 2.15 3.51
C LEU A 95 7.11 2.73 3.11
N LEU A 96 6.73 2.59 1.84
CA LEU A 96 5.39 2.96 1.38
C LEU A 96 4.32 2.12 2.08
N SER A 97 4.53 0.80 2.17
CA SER A 97 3.62 -0.11 2.86
C SER A 97 3.46 0.21 4.35
N MET A 98 4.55 0.56 5.05
CA MET A 98 4.50 1.04 6.44
C MET A 98 3.62 2.29 6.57
N SER A 99 3.75 3.23 5.62
CA SER A 99 2.99 4.48 5.61
C SER A 99 1.49 4.22 5.38
N ASN A 100 1.15 3.30 4.47
CA ASN A 100 -0.22 2.89 4.19
C ASN A 100 -0.86 2.23 5.42
N LEU A 101 -0.16 1.29 6.07
CA LEU A 101 -0.66 0.62 7.27
C LEU A 101 -0.86 1.62 8.42
N ALA A 102 0.06 2.57 8.59
CA ALA A 102 -0.10 3.64 9.58
C ALA A 102 -1.37 4.48 9.33
N SER A 103 -1.65 4.82 8.08
CA SER A 103 -2.88 5.54 7.70
C SER A 103 -4.15 4.72 8.02
N ILE A 104 -4.14 3.41 7.73
CA ILE A 104 -5.25 2.52 8.09
C ILE A 104 -5.48 2.52 9.61
N TRP A 105 -4.42 2.40 10.41
CA TRP A 105 -4.52 2.46 11.87
C TRP A 105 -5.02 3.82 12.37
N LYS A 106 -4.63 4.93 11.74
CA LYS A 106 -5.18 6.26 12.03
C LYS A 106 -6.70 6.29 11.90
N HIS A 107 -7.22 5.81 10.78
CA HIS A 107 -8.65 5.80 10.51
C HIS A 107 -9.44 4.85 11.43
N GLN A 108 -8.79 3.84 11.98
CA GLN A 108 -9.36 2.97 13.03
C GLN A 108 -9.27 3.58 14.45
N GLY A 109 -8.77 4.81 14.62
CA GLY A 109 -8.59 5.44 15.93
C GLY A 109 -7.34 4.95 16.69
N ARG A 110 -6.49 4.13 16.07
CA ARG A 110 -5.23 3.63 16.62
C ARG A 110 -4.07 4.58 16.31
N SER A 111 -4.27 5.87 16.60
CA SER A 111 -3.31 6.94 16.25
C SER A 111 -1.93 6.73 16.83
N ARG A 112 -1.81 6.16 18.04
CA ARG A 112 -0.51 5.87 18.67
C ARG A 112 0.28 4.82 17.90
N ASP A 113 -0.36 3.72 17.51
CA ASP A 113 0.28 2.64 16.74
C ASP A 113 0.70 3.16 15.36
N GLY A 114 -0.18 3.92 14.71
CA GLY A 114 0.06 4.54 13.42
C GLY A 114 1.24 5.53 13.44
N LEU A 115 1.29 6.41 14.43
CA LEU A 115 2.41 7.32 14.64
C LEU A 115 3.73 6.58 14.90
N ALA A 116 3.71 5.53 15.72
CA ALA A 116 4.91 4.75 16.01
C ALA A 116 5.47 4.09 14.75
N LEU A 117 4.59 3.54 13.90
CA LEU A 117 5.00 2.94 12.63
C LEU A 117 5.52 3.99 11.64
N LEU A 118 4.83 5.14 11.52
CA LEU A 118 5.27 6.22 10.64
C LEU A 118 6.63 6.79 11.08
N ARG A 119 6.87 6.93 12.39
CA ARG A 119 8.15 7.33 12.94
C ARG A 119 9.26 6.33 12.60
N LYS A 120 8.99 5.02 12.69
CA LYS A 120 9.93 3.97 12.23
C LYS A 120 10.25 4.16 10.75
N CYS A 121 9.23 4.35 9.90
CA CYS A 121 9.37 4.56 8.46
C CYS A 121 10.27 5.76 8.13
N VAL A 122 10.02 6.93 8.74
CA VAL A 122 10.82 8.14 8.51
C VAL A 122 12.28 7.95 8.94
N ASN A 123 12.52 7.26 10.06
CA ASN A 123 13.88 6.98 10.53
C ASN A 123 14.65 6.05 9.58
N LEU A 124 14.01 5.01 9.07
CA LEU A 124 14.61 4.12 8.07
C LEU A 124 14.91 4.89 6.78
N GLN A 125 13.99 5.74 6.32
CA GLN A 125 14.20 6.52 5.12
C GLN A 125 15.38 7.50 5.23
N LYS A 126 15.54 8.18 6.39
CA LYS A 126 16.67 9.07 6.67
C LYS A 126 18.02 8.35 6.57
N ARG A 127 18.09 7.08 6.96
CA ARG A 127 19.31 6.26 6.86
C ARG A 127 19.69 5.96 5.40
N VAL A 128 18.70 5.71 4.55
CA VAL A 128 18.92 5.31 3.15
C VAL A 128 19.26 6.51 2.26
N LEU A 129 18.52 7.61 2.40
CA LEU A 129 18.59 8.72 1.45
C LEU A 129 19.43 9.90 1.95
N GLY A 130 19.80 9.91 3.24
CA GLY A 130 20.30 11.11 3.92
C GLY A 130 19.15 12.02 4.35
N ALA A 131 19.41 12.91 5.32
CA ALA A 131 18.39 13.76 5.94
C ALA A 131 17.76 14.79 4.98
N ASP A 132 18.46 15.15 3.90
CA ASP A 132 18.07 16.25 2.99
C ASP A 132 17.45 15.77 1.66
N HIS A 133 17.10 14.48 1.54
CA HIS A 133 16.61 13.95 0.26
C HIS A 133 15.15 14.36 -0.03
N PRO A 134 14.82 14.83 -1.26
CA PRO A 134 13.48 15.31 -1.62
C PRO A 134 12.33 14.33 -1.33
N ASN A 135 12.55 13.02 -1.50
CA ASN A 135 11.54 12.01 -1.19
C ASN A 135 11.35 11.73 0.31
N ALA A 136 12.26 12.19 1.20
CA ALA A 136 12.16 12.05 2.65
C ALA A 136 11.33 13.16 3.29
N VAL A 137 11.30 14.33 2.66
CA VAL A 137 10.60 15.53 3.16
C VAL A 137 9.07 15.33 3.24
N PRO A 138 8.36 14.85 2.20
CA PRO A 138 6.90 14.66 2.27
C PRO A 138 6.44 13.70 3.37
N ARG A 139 7.25 12.68 3.70
CA ARG A 139 6.91 11.72 4.77
C ARG A 139 7.24 12.25 6.17
N ALA A 140 8.24 13.12 6.30
CA ALA A 140 8.54 13.80 7.55
C ALA A 140 7.51 14.89 7.86
N GLU A 141 7.03 15.61 6.84
CA GLU A 141 5.94 16.58 6.94
C GLU A 141 4.63 15.90 7.35
N ALA A 142 4.27 14.78 6.72
CA ALA A 142 3.09 13.99 7.10
C ALA A 142 3.15 13.48 8.56
N LEU A 143 4.36 13.18 9.08
CA LEU A 143 4.54 12.84 10.49
C LEU A 143 4.35 14.07 11.39
N ALA A 144 4.94 15.21 11.04
CA ALA A 144 4.82 16.44 11.81
C ALA A 144 3.37 16.92 11.91
N GLU A 145 2.64 16.95 10.79
CA GLU A 145 1.21 17.28 10.76
C GLU A 145 0.40 16.38 11.69
N TRP A 146 0.71 15.08 11.72
CA TRP A 146 -0.02 14.14 12.54
C TRP A 146 0.34 14.24 14.04
N GLU A 147 1.57 14.61 14.37
CA GLU A 147 1.99 14.90 15.74
C GLU A 147 1.32 16.18 16.27
N GLU A 148 1.22 17.24 15.45
CA GLU A 148 0.54 18.48 15.82
C GLU A 148 -0.96 18.27 16.10
N VAL A 149 -1.66 17.53 15.24
CA VAL A 149 -3.09 17.23 15.42
C VAL A 149 -3.33 16.43 16.71
N ASN A 150 -2.48 15.44 17.00
CA ASN A 150 -2.64 14.59 18.20
C ASN A 150 -2.23 15.29 19.50
N ASN A 151 -1.33 16.29 19.46
CA ASN A 151 -0.95 17.06 20.64
C ASN A 151 -1.89 18.24 20.94
N SER A 152 -2.73 18.62 19.98
CA SER A 152 -3.72 19.71 20.09
C SER A 152 -5.12 19.24 20.49
N SER A 153 -5.31 17.94 20.74
CA SER A 153 -6.57 17.27 21.10
C SER A 153 -6.53 16.76 22.53
#